data_AF-A0A4R5FUD0-F1
#
_entry.id   AF-A0A4R5FUD0-F1
#
_cell.length_a   1.000
_cell.length_b   1.000
_cell.length_c   1.000
_cell.angle_alpha   90.00
_cell.angle_beta   90.00
_cell.angle_gamma   90.00
#
_symmetry.space_group_name_H-M   'P 1'
#
loop_
_entity.id
_entity.type
_entity.pdbx_description
1 polymer ?
#
loop_
_entity_poly.entity_id
_entity_poly.type
_entity_poly.pdbx_seq_one_letter_code
_entity_poly.pdbx_strand_id
1 'polypeptide(L)'
;MAADGRARPRTHTGASVVSLPETRALHLDPEHALGPATAFVRDSTEFAHLHGPFDGSLHLLLPEREAAEAVARGWGEFHPLVVEGRCPPTLIMVYGPRDGGELETVWELVRRSHAFASGQIL
;
A
#
# COMPACT_ATOMS: atom_id res chain seq x y z
N MET A 1 22.68 22.41 -3.97
CA MET A 1 21.85 21.28 -3.53
C MET A 1 21.25 20.68 -4.79
N ALA A 2 21.85 19.61 -5.32
CA ALA A 2 21.40 19.01 -6.58
C ALA A 2 20.01 18.41 -6.40
N ALA A 3 19.03 18.88 -7.18
CA ALA A 3 17.79 18.15 -7.37
C ALA A 3 18.16 16.88 -8.14
N ASP A 4 18.05 15.73 -7.48
CA ASP A 4 18.20 14.43 -8.14
C ASP A 4 17.17 14.34 -9.28
N GLY A 5 17.65 14.25 -10.51
CA GLY A 5 16.87 14.31 -11.75
C GLY A 5 16.02 13.07 -12.02
N ARG A 6 15.74 12.25 -11.01
CA ARG A 6 14.76 11.16 -11.14
C ARG A 6 13.36 11.75 -11.16
N ALA A 7 12.66 11.56 -12.29
CA ALA A 7 11.24 11.84 -12.39
C ALA A 7 10.51 11.18 -11.21
N ARG A 8 9.61 11.91 -10.54
CA ARG A 8 8.79 11.33 -9.46
C ARG A 8 7.98 10.18 -10.06
N PRO A 9 7.97 8.98 -9.42
CA PRO A 9 7.12 7.89 -9.84
C PRO A 9 5.68 8.38 -10.02
N ARG A 10 5.13 8.21 -11.21
CA ARG A 10 3.78 8.65 -11.49
C ARG A 10 2.79 7.67 -10.89
N THR A 11 1.96 8.17 -9.99
CA THR A 11 0.85 7.45 -9.38
C THR A 11 -0.46 7.94 -9.98
N HIS A 12 -1.37 7.03 -10.30
CA HIS A 12 -2.73 7.36 -10.70
C HIS A 12 -3.76 6.60 -9.85
N THR A 13 -4.96 7.16 -9.72
CA THR A 13 -6.08 6.47 -9.06
C THR A 13 -6.89 5.68 -10.08
N GLY A 14 -7.43 4.53 -9.69
CA GLY A 14 -8.30 3.72 -10.55
C GLY A 14 -9.20 2.78 -9.76
N ALA A 15 -9.88 1.87 -10.45
CA ALA A 15 -10.57 0.75 -9.83
C ALA A 15 -9.55 -0.25 -9.25
N SER A 16 -9.93 -0.94 -8.17
CA SER A 16 -9.13 -2.05 -7.66
C SER A 16 -9.29 -3.29 -8.54
N VAL A 17 -8.23 -4.07 -8.72
CA VAL A 17 -8.26 -5.37 -9.40
C VAL A 17 -8.75 -6.51 -8.51
N VAL A 18 -8.84 -6.29 -7.20
CA VAL A 18 -9.20 -7.31 -6.20
C VAL A 18 -10.38 -6.94 -5.30
N SER A 19 -10.83 -5.68 -5.33
CA SER A 19 -11.85 -5.17 -4.43
C SER A 19 -13.13 -4.70 -5.15
N LEU A 20 -14.08 -4.17 -4.38
CA LEU A 20 -15.41 -3.79 -4.87
C LEU A 20 -15.35 -2.53 -5.78
N PRO A 21 -16.31 -2.31 -6.70
CA PRO A 21 -16.29 -1.19 -7.64
C PRO A 21 -16.21 0.21 -7.01
N GLU A 22 -16.69 0.37 -5.78
CA GLU A 22 -16.65 1.61 -5.00
C GLU A 22 -15.29 1.92 -4.37
N THR A 23 -14.36 0.95 -4.37
CA THR A 23 -13.02 1.15 -3.84
C THR A 23 -12.18 2.01 -4.78
N ARG A 24 -11.24 2.73 -4.20
CA ARG A 24 -10.30 3.56 -4.96
C ARG A 24 -8.89 3.05 -4.76
N ALA A 25 -8.32 2.53 -5.83
CA ALA A 25 -6.95 2.01 -5.86
C ALA A 25 -5.94 3.08 -6.26
N LEU A 26 -4.72 2.92 -5.76
CA LEU A 26 -3.52 3.63 -6.17
C LEU A 26 -2.66 2.68 -6.99
N HIS A 27 -2.32 3.13 -8.19
CA HIS A 27 -1.53 2.39 -9.16
C HIS A 27 -0.29 3.20 -9.52
N LEU A 28 0.84 2.52 -9.73
CA LEU A 28 1.98 3.13 -10.41
C LEU A 28 1.82 3.01 -11.92
N ASP A 29 2.25 4.03 -12.65
CA ASP A 29 2.50 3.89 -14.08
C ASP A 29 3.49 2.72 -14.29
N PRO A 30 3.28 1.82 -15.27
CA PRO A 30 4.09 0.60 -15.40
C PRO A 30 5.60 0.83 -15.49
N GLU A 31 6.04 1.95 -16.07
CA GLU A 31 7.46 2.31 -16.16
C GLU A 31 8.11 2.64 -14.80
N HIS A 32 7.30 2.90 -13.77
CA HIS A 32 7.71 3.24 -12.42
C HIS A 32 7.44 2.11 -11.40
N ALA A 33 6.76 1.05 -11.80
CA ALA A 33 6.44 -0.12 -10.96
C ALA A 33 7.64 -1.07 -10.85
N LEU A 34 8.72 -0.61 -10.20
CA LEU A 34 10.03 -1.27 -10.18
C LEU A 34 10.28 -2.12 -8.91
N GLY A 35 9.31 -2.15 -7.98
CA GLY A 35 9.34 -2.99 -6.79
C GLY A 35 9.19 -4.48 -7.11
N PRO A 36 9.35 -5.35 -6.10
CA PRO A 36 9.12 -6.78 -6.29
C PRO A 36 7.63 -7.07 -6.57
N ALA A 37 7.32 -8.24 -7.12
CA ALA A 37 5.94 -8.67 -7.35
C ALA A 37 5.10 -8.67 -6.06
N THR A 38 5.74 -8.82 -4.89
CA THR A 38 5.10 -8.77 -3.57
C THR A 38 4.75 -7.36 -3.09
N ALA A 39 5.06 -6.32 -3.88
CA ALA A 39 4.64 -4.94 -3.66
C ALA A 39 3.36 -4.57 -4.40
N PHE A 40 2.77 -5.51 -5.15
CA PHE A 40 1.52 -5.31 -5.89
C PHE A 40 0.51 -6.42 -5.60
N VAL A 41 -0.79 -6.10 -5.73
CA VAL A 41 -1.83 -7.14 -5.71
C VAL A 41 -1.97 -7.78 -7.10
N ARG A 42 -1.96 -9.11 -7.14
CA ARG A 42 -2.11 -9.91 -8.39
C ARG A 42 -1.11 -9.45 -9.47
N ASP A 43 -1.45 -9.67 -10.74
CA ASP A 43 -0.67 -9.22 -11.88
C ASP A 43 -1.08 -7.79 -12.29
N SER A 44 -0.78 -6.80 -11.43
CA SER A 44 -1.13 -5.39 -11.63
C SER A 44 -0.05 -4.42 -11.14
N THR A 45 -0.31 -3.11 -11.23
CA THR A 45 0.52 -2.05 -10.62
C THR A 45 -0.15 -1.42 -9.39
N GLU A 46 -1.21 -2.04 -8.86
CA GLU A 46 -1.92 -1.62 -7.66
C GLU A 46 -1.10 -1.94 -6.41
N PHE A 47 -0.72 -0.90 -5.65
CA PHE A 47 0.04 -1.05 -4.41
C PHE A 47 -0.78 -0.73 -3.16
N ALA A 48 -1.94 -0.09 -3.32
CA ALA A 48 -2.89 0.18 -2.25
C ALA A 48 -4.30 0.38 -2.80
N HIS A 49 -5.33 0.13 -1.99
CA HIS A 49 -6.68 0.59 -2.25
C HIS A 49 -7.42 0.96 -0.98
N LEU A 50 -8.16 2.06 -1.06
CA LEU A 50 -9.06 2.54 -0.02
C LEU A 50 -10.40 1.84 -0.14
N HIS A 51 -10.91 1.30 0.96
CA HIS A 51 -12.28 0.80 1.04
C HIS A 51 -13.28 1.93 0.83
N GLY A 52 -14.55 1.58 0.60
CA GLY A 52 -15.61 2.56 0.43
C GLY A 52 -15.72 3.55 1.62
N PRO A 53 -16.60 4.55 1.54
CA PRO A 53 -16.61 5.73 2.43
C PRO A 53 -16.96 5.44 3.90
N PHE A 54 -17.10 4.19 4.32
CA PHE A 54 -17.70 3.80 5.58
C PHE A 54 -16.74 3.81 6.77
N ASP A 55 -15.50 3.39 6.60
CA ASP A 55 -14.54 3.27 7.72
C ASP A 55 -13.16 3.87 7.45
N GLY A 56 -12.86 4.25 6.19
CA GLY A 56 -11.58 4.84 5.81
C GLY A 56 -10.38 3.87 5.88
N SER A 57 -10.64 2.58 6.07
CA SER A 57 -9.60 1.54 6.04
C SER A 57 -9.07 1.33 4.63
N LEU A 58 -7.84 0.81 4.53
CA LEU A 58 -7.21 0.53 3.25
C LEU A 58 -6.36 -0.73 3.31
N HIS A 59 -6.30 -1.44 2.19
CA HIS A 59 -5.25 -2.41 1.97
C HIS A 59 -4.05 -1.74 1.32
N LEU A 60 -2.85 -2.13 1.75
CA LEU A 60 -1.59 -1.71 1.14
C LEU A 60 -0.53 -2.78 1.31
N LEU A 61 0.53 -2.71 0.49
CA LEU A 61 1.68 -3.62 0.58
C LEU A 61 2.90 -2.90 1.15
N LEU A 62 3.52 -3.48 2.17
CA LEU A 62 4.78 -3.01 2.75
C LEU A 62 5.84 -4.09 2.60
N PRO A 63 7.14 -3.75 2.75
CA PRO A 63 8.13 -4.76 3.06
C PRO A 63 7.62 -5.64 4.21
N GLU A 64 7.97 -6.93 4.19
CA GLU A 64 7.93 -7.76 5.40
C GLU A 64 8.71 -7.01 6.49
N ARG A 65 8.76 -7.37 7.77
CA ARG A 65 9.29 -6.45 8.83
C ARG A 65 8.47 -5.16 8.99
N GLU A 66 8.28 -4.31 7.98
CA GLU A 66 7.45 -3.10 8.13
C GLU A 66 5.97 -3.42 8.26
N ALA A 67 5.47 -4.36 7.45
CA ALA A 67 4.13 -4.91 7.63
C ALA A 67 3.96 -5.48 9.05
N ALA A 68 4.94 -6.28 9.51
CA ALA A 68 4.92 -6.86 10.85
C ALA A 68 4.98 -5.79 11.95
N GLU A 69 5.77 -4.73 11.77
CA GLU A 69 5.89 -3.62 12.72
C GLU A 69 4.60 -2.79 12.78
N ALA A 70 3.98 -2.50 11.63
CA ALA A 70 2.70 -1.79 11.59
C ALA A 70 1.61 -2.56 12.34
N VAL A 71 1.51 -3.88 12.11
CA VAL A 71 0.58 -4.77 12.81
C VAL A 71 0.90 -4.83 14.31
N ALA A 72 2.17 -5.01 14.69
CA ALA A 72 2.58 -5.08 16.09
C ALA A 72 2.32 -3.76 16.85
N ARG A 73 2.35 -2.63 16.16
CA ARG A 73 2.03 -1.30 16.72
C ARG A 73 0.53 -0.98 16.71
N GLY A 74 -0.32 -1.89 16.23
CA GLY A 74 -1.78 -1.74 16.25
C GLY A 74 -2.36 -0.88 15.13
N TRP A 75 -1.61 -0.64 14.05
CA TRP A 75 -2.11 0.14 12.90
C TRP A 75 -2.99 -0.66 11.96
N GLY A 76 -3.04 -1.98 12.13
CA GLY A 76 -3.73 -2.85 11.20
C GLY A 76 -3.53 -4.32 11.51
N GLU A 77 -3.93 -5.13 10.55
CA GLU A 77 -3.86 -6.59 10.62
C GLU A 77 -3.40 -7.16 9.28
N PHE A 78 -2.78 -8.34 9.32
CA PHE A 78 -2.49 -9.07 8.09
C PHE A 78 -3.79 -9.46 7.39
N HIS A 79 -3.81 -9.32 6.06
CA HIS A 79 -4.97 -9.76 5.28
C HIS A 79 -5.23 -11.27 5.53
N PRO A 80 -6.48 -11.75 5.58
CA PRO A 80 -6.78 -13.16 5.87
C PRO A 80 -5.99 -14.17 5.02
N LEU A 81 -5.81 -13.88 3.72
CA LEU A 81 -4.96 -14.69 2.82
C LEU A 81 -3.49 -14.80 3.25
N VAL A 82 -2.94 -13.81 3.94
CA VAL A 82 -1.59 -13.89 4.54
C VAL A 82 -1.62 -14.82 5.75
N VAL A 83 -2.63 -14.68 6.62
CA VAL A 83 -2.82 -15.57 7.79
C VAL A 83 -3.00 -17.03 7.36
N GLU A 84 -3.68 -17.26 6.24
CA GLU A 84 -3.86 -18.58 5.61
C GLU A 84 -2.62 -19.11 4.87
N GLY A 85 -1.53 -18.32 4.77
CA GLY A 85 -0.31 -18.72 4.06
C GLY A 85 -0.44 -18.71 2.52
N ARG A 86 -1.43 -18.01 1.98
CA ARG A 86 -1.74 -17.94 0.54
C ARG A 86 -1.19 -16.69 -0.14
N CYS A 87 -0.73 -15.72 0.65
CA CYS A 87 -0.06 -14.51 0.18
C CYS A 87 1.21 -14.24 1.03
N PRO A 88 2.23 -13.59 0.45
CA PRO A 88 3.38 -13.10 1.21
C PRO A 88 2.97 -12.16 2.34
N PRO A 89 3.75 -12.07 3.44
CA PRO A 89 3.46 -11.21 4.58
C PRO A 89 3.79 -9.73 4.33
N THR A 90 3.41 -9.24 3.16
CA THR A 90 3.52 -7.84 2.73
C THR A 90 2.16 -7.13 2.74
N LEU A 91 1.06 -7.88 2.57
CA LEU A 91 -0.29 -7.34 2.46
C LEU A 91 -0.98 -7.20 3.83
N ILE A 92 -1.32 -5.97 4.19
CA ILE A 92 -2.04 -5.65 5.44
C ILE A 92 -3.31 -4.83 5.15
N MET A 93 -4.27 -4.89 6.06
CA MET A 93 -5.32 -3.88 6.21
C MET A 93 -4.89 -2.87 7.26
N VAL A 94 -4.87 -1.60 6.90
CA VAL A 94 -4.64 -0.49 7.83
C VAL A 94 -6.00 0.08 8.25
N TYR A 95 -6.17 0.31 9.55
CA TYR A 95 -7.39 0.90 10.09
C TYR A 95 -7.54 2.35 9.64
N GLY A 96 -8.78 2.79 9.40
CA GLY A 96 -9.03 4.18 9.02
C GLY A 96 -8.65 5.16 10.13
N PRO A 97 -8.05 6.31 9.79
CA PRO A 97 -7.61 7.29 10.77
C PRO A 97 -8.80 7.97 11.45
N ARG A 98 -8.75 8.12 12.78
CA ARG A 98 -9.81 8.75 13.58
C ARG A 98 -9.61 10.25 13.75
N ASP A 99 -8.37 10.71 13.60
CA ASP A 99 -7.98 12.12 13.72
C ASP A 99 -6.81 12.47 12.79
N GLY A 100 -6.39 13.73 12.81
CA GLY A 100 -5.30 14.22 11.98
C GLY A 100 -3.94 13.60 12.31
N GLY A 101 -3.67 13.22 13.56
CA GLY A 101 -2.40 12.60 13.93
C GLY A 101 -2.29 11.17 13.40
N GLU A 102 -3.40 10.43 13.44
CA GLU A 102 -3.49 9.11 12.81
C GLU A 102 -3.42 9.21 11.30
N LEU A 103 -4.05 10.24 10.70
CA LEU A 103 -3.98 10.47 9.26
C LEU A 103 -2.53 10.63 8.79
N GLU A 104 -1.70 11.37 9.51
CA GLU A 104 -0.26 11.50 9.17
C GLU A 104 0.46 10.15 9.22
N THR A 105 0.12 9.30 10.18
CA THR A 105 0.73 7.97 10.28
C THR A 105 0.29 7.06 9.14
N VAL A 106 -1.01 7.02 8.85
CA VAL A 106 -1.57 6.27 7.72
C VAL A 106 -0.98 6.77 6.40
N TRP A 107 -0.81 8.08 6.25
CA TRP A 107 -0.18 8.68 5.08
C TRP A 107 1.27 8.25 4.92
N GLU A 108 2.03 8.16 6.01
CA GLU A 108 3.39 7.62 5.95
C GLU A 108 3.40 6.14 5.52
N LEU A 109 2.49 5.30 6.04
CA LEU A 109 2.37 3.90 5.59
C LEU A 109 2.07 3.81 4.07
N VAL A 110 1.22 4.69 3.54
CA VAL A 110 0.97 4.79 2.09
C VAL A 110 2.25 5.20 1.34
N ARG A 111 3.02 6.15 1.86
CA ARG A 111 4.30 6.58 1.25
C ARG A 111 5.35 5.46 1.27
N ARG A 112 5.41 4.68 2.35
CA ARG A 112 6.27 3.47 2.45
C ARG A 112 5.83 2.44 1.41
N SER A 113 4.53 2.18 1.29
CA SER A 113 3.98 1.27 0.28
C SER A 113 4.33 1.70 -1.14
N HIS A 114 4.15 2.99 -1.46
CA HIS A 114 4.56 3.55 -2.74
C HIS A 114 6.07 3.39 -2.98
N ALA A 115 6.92 3.66 -1.98
CA ALA A 115 8.36 3.51 -2.09
C ALA A 115 8.79 2.05 -2.33
N PHE A 116 8.06 1.09 -1.74
CA PHE A 116 8.29 -0.33 -1.95
C PHE A 116 7.91 -0.73 -3.38
N ALA A 117 6.71 -0.31 -3.82
CA ALA A 117 6.21 -0.53 -5.17
C ALA A 117 7.08 0.14 -6.25
N SER A 118 7.70 1.29 -5.96
CA SER A 118 8.59 1.99 -6.89
C SER A 118 10.04 1.50 -6.84
N GLY A 119 10.36 0.52 -5.99
CA GLY A 119 11.71 -0.01 -5.81
C GLY A 119 12.69 0.96 -5.13
N GLN A 120 12.19 1.98 -4.44
CA GLN A 120 13.01 2.92 -3.64
C GLN A 120 13.43 2.32 -2.30
N ILE A 121 12.65 1.36 -1.78
CA ILE A 121 12.96 0.53 -0.62
C ILE A 121 12.67 -0.94 -0.97
N LEU A 122 13.37 -1.88 -0.34
CA LEU A 122 13.22 -3.33 -0.50
C LEU A 122 13.04 -3.99 0.85
#